data_AF-A0A854CN32-F1
#
_entry.id   AF-A0A854CN32-F1
#
_cell.length_a   1.000
_cell.length_b   1.000
_cell.length_c   1.000
_cell.angle_alpha   90.00
_cell.angle_beta   90.00
_cell.angle_gamma   90.00
#
_symmetry.space_group_name_H-M   'P 1'
#
loop_
_entity.id
_entity.type
_entity.pdbx_description
1 polymer ?
#
loop_
_entity_poly.entity_id
_entity_poly.type
_entity_poly.pdbx_seq_one_letter_code
_entity_poly.pdbx_strand_id
1 'polypeptide(L)'
;MLAIDACFPDSVVGFIPNKDDCIAQFIKYVIDDNKESLEALAPATAQKNINLKVLNQVKLRIPPIKEQTEIVRRVEQLFAYADQLEAKVTAAQQRIDALTQSLLAKAFRGELVPQDPSDEPASVLLERIRAQRAATPKPKRGRKAATS
;
A
#
# COMPACT_ATOMS: atom_id res chain seq x y z
N MET A 1 -29.30 32.89 8.82
CA MET A 1 -28.55 31.62 8.81
C MET A 1 -29.24 30.74 7.79
N LEU A 2 -28.63 30.48 6.63
CA LEU A 2 -29.25 29.68 5.57
C LEU A 2 -29.38 28.24 6.07
N ALA A 3 -30.63 27.77 6.23
CA ALA A 3 -30.96 26.44 6.74
C ALA A 3 -30.77 25.37 5.66
N ILE A 4 -29.53 25.17 5.21
CA ILE A 4 -29.19 24.19 4.17
C ILE A 4 -28.26 23.15 4.79
N ASP A 5 -28.71 21.89 4.86
CA ASP A 5 -27.97 20.79 5.49
C ASP A 5 -26.70 20.36 4.71
N ALA A 6 -26.65 20.63 3.40
CA ALA A 6 -25.45 20.46 2.56
C ALA A 6 -25.61 21.17 1.20
N CYS A 7 -24.49 21.60 0.60
CA CYS A 7 -24.44 22.12 -0.77
C CYS A 7 -23.33 21.39 -1.55
N PHE A 8 -23.64 20.92 -2.76
CA PHE A 8 -22.72 20.20 -3.64
C PHE A 8 -22.60 20.95 -4.98
N PRO A 9 -21.43 20.89 -5.65
CA PRO A 9 -21.26 21.48 -6.97
C PRO A 9 -22.08 20.74 -8.03
N ASP A 10 -22.37 21.41 -9.15
CA ASP A 10 -23.14 20.85 -10.28
C ASP A 10 -22.55 19.57 -10.91
N SER A 11 -21.30 19.24 -10.56
CA SER A 11 -20.63 17.99 -10.96
C SER A 11 -21.03 16.77 -10.11
N VAL A 12 -21.85 16.96 -9.07
CA VAL A 12 -22.26 15.89 -8.14
C VAL A 12 -23.77 15.72 -8.16
N VAL A 13 -24.22 14.49 -8.30
CA VAL A 13 -25.63 14.11 -8.18
C VAL A 13 -25.84 13.40 -6.85
N GLY A 14 -26.77 13.90 -6.05
CA GLY A 14 -27.24 13.23 -4.85
C GLY A 14 -28.26 12.14 -5.19
N PHE A 15 -28.13 10.99 -4.55
CA PHE A 15 -29.12 9.91 -4.60
C PHE A 15 -29.69 9.68 -3.21
N ILE A 16 -31.02 9.78 -3.06
CA ILE A 16 -31.74 9.53 -1.82
C ILE A 16 -32.72 8.39 -2.06
N PRO A 17 -32.44 7.17 -1.56
CA PRO A 17 -33.36 6.05 -1.73
C PRO A 17 -34.60 6.21 -0.85
N ASN A 18 -35.73 5.65 -1.29
CA ASN A 18 -36.84 5.36 -0.40
C ASN A 18 -36.41 4.28 0.60
N LYS A 19 -36.41 4.59 1.90
CA LYS A 19 -35.91 3.70 2.96
C LYS A 19 -36.70 2.41 3.09
N ASP A 20 -37.96 2.41 2.67
CA ASP A 20 -38.83 1.23 2.72
C ASP A 20 -38.47 0.20 1.64
N ASP A 21 -37.90 0.66 0.53
CA ASP A 21 -37.62 -0.17 -0.65
C ASP A 21 -36.13 -0.45 -0.83
N CYS A 22 -35.25 0.44 -0.35
CA CYS A 22 -33.84 0.36 -0.70
C CYS A 22 -32.87 0.94 0.34
N ILE A 23 -31.77 0.22 0.54
CA ILE A 23 -30.63 0.62 1.37
C ILE A 23 -29.60 1.36 0.50
N ALA A 24 -29.18 2.55 0.93
CA ALA A 24 -28.23 3.39 0.19
C ALA A 24 -26.89 2.67 -0.07
N GLN A 25 -26.38 1.96 0.93
CA GLN A 25 -25.14 1.18 0.84
C GLN A 25 -25.24 0.07 -0.21
N PHE A 26 -26.41 -0.59 -0.32
CA PHE A 26 -26.62 -1.60 -1.35
C PHE A 26 -26.51 -1.01 -2.75
N ILE A 27 -27.18 0.13 -2.99
CA ILE A 27 -27.09 0.83 -4.29
C ILE A 27 -25.67 1.28 -4.59
N LYS A 28 -24.95 1.80 -3.59
CA LYS A 28 -23.54 2.15 -3.73
C LYS A 28 -22.73 0.95 -4.24
N TYR A 29 -22.89 -0.23 -3.65
CA TYR A 29 -22.18 -1.43 -4.09
C TYR A 29 -22.57 -1.87 -5.50
N VAL A 30 -23.86 -1.80 -5.86
CA VAL A 30 -24.32 -2.14 -7.20
C VAL A 30 -23.79 -1.15 -8.24
N ILE A 31 -23.75 0.14 -7.94
CA ILE A 31 -23.19 1.16 -8.83
C ILE A 31 -21.68 0.95 -9.01
N ASP A 32 -20.96 0.65 -7.93
CA ASP A 32 -19.52 0.39 -7.99
C ASP A 32 -19.22 -0.85 -8.84
N ASP A 33 -20.01 -1.93 -8.67
CA ASP A 33 -19.91 -3.16 -9.47
C ASP A 33 -20.21 -2.91 -10.96
N ASN A 34 -21.21 -2.08 -11.25
CA ASN A 34 -21.63 -1.75 -12.62
C ASN A 34 -20.90 -0.54 -13.21
N LYS A 35 -19.86 -0.02 -12.54
CA LYS A 35 -19.20 1.23 -12.92
C LYS A 35 -18.72 1.22 -14.37
N GLU A 36 -18.09 0.13 -14.81
CA GLU A 36 -17.58 0.02 -16.17
C GLU A 36 -18.70 0.06 -17.23
N SER A 37 -19.82 -0.62 -16.94
CA SER A 37 -21.01 -0.58 -17.80
C SER A 37 -21.66 0.80 -17.81
N LEU A 38 -21.68 1.50 -16.67
CA LEU A 38 -22.19 2.87 -16.56
C LEU A 38 -21.31 3.87 -17.30
N GLU A 39 -19.99 3.71 -17.25
CA GLU A 39 -19.05 4.53 -18.02
C GLU A 39 -19.18 4.31 -19.53
N ALA A 40 -19.48 3.08 -19.97
CA ALA A 40 -19.71 2.78 -21.39
C ALA A 40 -20.99 3.43 -21.93
N LEU A 41 -21.97 3.73 -21.07
CA LEU A 41 -23.19 4.45 -21.42
C LEU A 41 -23.01 5.98 -21.42
N ALA A 42 -21.87 6.49 -20.94
CA ALA A 42 -21.58 7.92 -20.97
C ALA A 42 -21.41 8.39 -22.42
N PRO A 43 -21.90 9.60 -22.77
CA PRO A 43 -21.67 10.18 -24.09
C PRO A 43 -20.16 10.23 -24.39
N ALA A 44 -19.76 9.88 -25.62
CA ALA A 44 -18.36 9.90 -26.09
C ALA A 44 -17.79 11.33 -26.28
N THR A 45 -18.17 12.27 -25.43
CA THR A 45 -17.63 13.62 -25.38
C THR A 45 -16.36 13.65 -24.52
N ALA A 46 -15.47 14.61 -24.75
CA ALA A 46 -14.15 14.72 -24.11
C ALA A 46 -14.15 14.67 -22.57
N GLN A 47 -15.29 14.96 -21.93
CA GLN A 47 -15.49 14.79 -20.48
C GLN A 47 -16.47 13.64 -20.23
N LYS A 48 -15.99 12.56 -19.61
CA LYS A 48 -16.82 11.44 -19.16
C LYS A 48 -17.74 11.91 -18.01
N ASN A 49 -18.93 12.40 -18.35
CA ASN A 49 -19.95 12.76 -17.39
C ASN A 49 -21.25 12.02 -17.71
N ILE A 50 -21.86 11.38 -16.71
CA ILE A 50 -23.12 10.66 -16.87
C ILE A 50 -24.25 11.65 -16.55
N ASN A 51 -25.03 12.00 -17.56
CA ASN A 51 -26.18 12.88 -17.36
C ASN A 51 -27.34 12.14 -16.66
N LEU A 52 -28.23 12.91 -16.02
CA LEU A 52 -29.40 12.36 -15.31
C LEU A 52 -30.34 11.54 -16.21
N LYS A 53 -30.40 11.85 -17.52
CA LYS A 53 -31.25 11.12 -18.47
C LYS A 53 -30.77 9.68 -18.66
N VAL A 54 -29.47 9.48 -18.78
CA VAL A 54 -28.84 8.16 -18.87
C VAL A 54 -28.98 7.42 -17.54
N LEU A 55 -28.73 8.10 -16.42
CA LEU A 55 -28.84 7.49 -15.09
C LEU A 55 -30.26 6.97 -14.80
N ASN A 56 -31.30 7.71 -15.19
CA ASN A 56 -32.69 7.30 -15.02
C ASN A 56 -33.11 6.10 -15.90
N GLN A 57 -32.33 5.76 -16.93
CA GLN A 57 -32.60 4.59 -17.78
C GLN A 57 -31.97 3.31 -17.23
N VAL A 58 -31.07 3.42 -16.25
CA VAL A 58 -30.40 2.28 -15.62
C VAL A 58 -31.43 1.49 -14.83
N LYS A 59 -31.71 0.25 -15.27
CA LYS A 59 -32.61 -0.67 -14.56
C LYS A 59 -31.81 -1.51 -13.59
N LEU A 60 -31.96 -1.22 -12.30
CA LEU A 60 -31.36 -2.01 -11.23
C LEU A 60 -32.35 -3.06 -10.73
N ARG A 61 -31.86 -4.28 -10.47
CA ARG A 61 -32.64 -5.31 -9.77
C ARG A 61 -32.49 -5.05 -8.28
N ILE A 62 -33.58 -4.65 -7.62
CA ILE A 62 -33.60 -4.37 -6.19
C ILE A 62 -34.25 -5.58 -5.48
N PRO A 63 -33.48 -6.42 -4.76
CA PRO A 63 -34.03 -7.52 -3.99
C PRO A 63 -34.76 -7.01 -2.73
N PRO A 64 -35.48 -7.86 -1.97
CA PRO A 64 -36.13 -7.45 -0.72
C PRO A 64 -35.13 -6.88 0.30
N ILE A 65 -35.58 -5.97 1.18
CA ILE A 65 -34.75 -5.31 2.20
C ILE A 65 -33.89 -6.30 3.02
N LYS A 66 -34.44 -7.47 3.35
CA LYS A 66 -33.70 -8.52 4.09
C LYS A 66 -32.47 -9.02 3.32
N GLU A 67 -32.61 -9.24 2.01
CA GLU A 67 -31.50 -9.67 1.16
C GLU A 67 -30.50 -8.54 0.96
N GLN A 68 -30.96 -7.30 0.74
CA GLN A 68 -30.07 -6.14 0.67
C GLN A 68 -29.22 -6.00 1.94
N THR A 69 -29.83 -6.20 3.11
CA THR A 69 -29.14 -6.14 4.40
C THR A 69 -28.07 -7.22 4.52
N GLU A 70 -28.39 -8.46 4.14
CA GLU A 70 -27.42 -9.56 4.17
C GLU A 70 -26.27 -9.36 3.17
N ILE A 71 -26.56 -8.83 1.97
CA ILE A 71 -25.54 -8.50 0.98
C ILE A 71 -24.60 -7.44 1.53
N VAL A 72 -25.14 -6.31 2.02
CA VAL A 72 -24.35 -5.24 2.63
C VAL A 72 -23.51 -5.79 3.77
N ARG A 73 -24.10 -6.57 4.68
CA ARG A 73 -23.36 -7.17 5.81
C ARG A 73 -22.17 -8.00 5.34
N ARG A 74 -22.32 -8.83 4.31
CA ARG A 74 -21.24 -9.68 3.79
C ARG A 74 -20.14 -8.86 3.11
N VAL A 75 -20.52 -7.85 2.32
CA VAL A 75 -19.55 -6.99 1.64
C VAL A 75 -18.73 -6.19 2.65
N GLU A 76 -19.38 -5.60 3.65
CA GLU A 76 -18.70 -4.88 4.75
C GLU A 76 -17.74 -5.80 5.53
N GLN A 77 -18.16 -7.05 5.79
CA GLN A 77 -17.30 -8.03 6.45
C GLN A 77 -16.06 -8.36 5.62
N LEU A 78 -16.18 -8.44 4.30
CA LEU A 78 -15.06 -8.71 3.41
C LEU A 78 -14.09 -7.52 3.35
N PHE A 79 -14.59 -6.29 3.28
CA PHE A 79 -13.74 -5.10 3.34
C PHE A 79 -13.00 -4.99 4.68
N ALA A 80 -13.72 -5.18 5.81
CA ALA A 80 -13.09 -5.18 7.13
C ALA A 80 -12.01 -6.27 7.26
N TYR A 81 -12.22 -7.44 6.65
CA TYR A 81 -11.21 -8.49 6.62
C TYR A 81 -9.98 -8.10 5.77
N ALA A 82 -10.19 -7.46 4.62
CA ALA A 82 -9.11 -6.95 3.78
C ALA A 82 -8.26 -5.89 4.51
N ASP A 83 -8.92 -4.93 5.18
CA ASP A 83 -8.26 -3.90 5.98
C ASP A 83 -7.39 -4.51 7.09
N GLN A 84 -7.93 -5.52 7.78
CA GLN A 84 -7.18 -6.24 8.81
C GLN A 84 -5.97 -7.00 8.25
N LEU A 85 -6.09 -7.58 7.06
CA LEU A 85 -5.00 -8.28 6.40
C LEU A 85 -3.89 -7.30 6.01
N GLU A 86 -4.25 -6.17 5.41
CA GLU A 86 -3.30 -5.12 5.05
C GLU A 86 -2.56 -4.58 6.28
N ALA A 87 -3.28 -4.30 7.37
CA ALA A 87 -2.68 -3.87 8.63
C ALA A 87 -1.70 -4.90 9.19
N LYS A 88 -2.02 -6.20 9.12
CA LYS A 88 -1.13 -7.28 9.55
C LYS A 88 0.13 -7.36 8.69
N VAL A 89 0.01 -7.21 7.37
CA VAL A 89 1.15 -7.21 6.45
C VAL A 89 2.08 -6.04 6.76
N THR A 90 1.54 -4.83 6.90
CA THR A 90 2.33 -3.64 7.25
C THR A 90 3.05 -3.80 8.59
N ALA A 91 2.36 -4.31 9.61
CA ALA A 91 2.96 -4.58 10.92
C ALA A 91 4.06 -5.64 10.85
N ALA A 92 3.88 -6.70 10.03
CA ALA A 92 4.90 -7.71 9.82
C ALA A 92 6.14 -7.14 9.11
N GLN A 93 5.95 -6.29 8.10
CA GLN A 93 7.04 -5.62 7.39
C GLN A 93 7.87 -4.75 8.34
N GLN A 94 7.21 -3.93 9.17
CA GLN A 94 7.90 -3.09 10.17
C GLN A 94 8.72 -3.92 11.17
N ARG A 95 8.20 -5.09 11.58
CA ARG A 95 8.92 -6.01 12.47
C ARG A 95 10.16 -6.61 11.79
N ILE A 96 10.06 -6.98 10.51
CA ILE A 96 11.20 -7.48 9.73
C ILE A 96 12.28 -6.41 9.60
N ASP A 97 11.89 -5.18 9.29
CA ASP A 97 12.84 -4.07 9.14
C ASP A 97 13.57 -3.81 10.47
N ALA A 98 12.85 -3.74 11.58
CA ALA A 98 13.42 -3.56 12.91
C ALA A 98 14.34 -4.72 13.33
N LEU A 99 13.94 -5.96 13.04
CA LEU A 99 14.75 -7.15 13.31
C LEU A 99 16.02 -7.15 12.48
N THR A 100 15.93 -6.79 11.20
CA THR A 100 17.09 -6.73 10.29
C THR A 100 18.10 -5.69 10.75
N GLN A 101 17.63 -4.49 11.14
CA GLN A 101 18.50 -3.45 11.72
C GLN A 101 19.18 -3.93 13.00
N SER A 102 18.43 -4.57 13.90
CA SER A 102 18.98 -5.10 15.15
C SER A 102 19.99 -6.22 14.91
N LEU A 103 19.71 -7.10 13.95
CA LEU A 103 20.60 -8.20 13.57
C LEU A 103 21.91 -7.67 12.98
N LEU A 104 21.84 -6.71 12.05
CA LEU A 104 23.02 -6.07 11.48
C LEU A 104 23.86 -5.35 12.54
N ALA A 105 23.20 -4.63 13.46
CA ALA A 105 23.89 -3.98 14.57
C ALA A 105 24.65 -4.98 15.45
N LYS A 106 24.04 -6.12 15.78
CA LYS A 106 24.71 -7.21 16.52
C LYS A 106 25.83 -7.86 15.71
N ALA A 107 25.64 -8.04 14.40
CA ALA A 107 26.66 -8.58 13.50
C ALA A 107 27.92 -7.72 13.49
N PHE A 108 27.77 -6.40 13.33
CA PHE A 108 28.91 -5.47 13.30
C PHE A 108 29.62 -5.33 14.65
N ARG A 109 28.94 -5.62 15.77
CA ARG A 109 29.55 -5.66 17.11
C ARG A 109 30.18 -7.02 17.45
N GLY A 110 30.04 -8.02 16.58
CA GLY A 110 30.49 -9.39 16.86
C GLY A 110 29.60 -10.15 17.85
N GLU A 111 28.47 -9.59 18.26
CA GLU A 111 27.59 -10.16 19.31
C GLU A 111 26.70 -11.31 18.81
N LEU A 112 26.86 -11.77 17.56
CA LEU A 112 26.10 -12.90 17.01
C LEU A 112 26.61 -14.26 17.49
N VAL A 113 27.84 -14.30 18.01
CA VAL A 113 28.50 -15.52 18.50
C VAL A 113 29.07 -15.20 19.89
N PRO A 114 29.07 -16.16 20.84
CA PRO A 114 29.73 -15.98 22.13
C PRO A 114 31.19 -15.54 21.93
N GLN A 115 31.58 -14.48 22.62
CA GLN A 115 32.94 -13.95 22.57
C GLN A 115 33.82 -14.73 23.54
N ASP A 116 34.99 -15.19 23.08
CA ASP A 116 35.99 -15.81 23.95
C ASP A 116 36.78 -14.70 24.66
N PRO A 117 36.82 -14.65 26.01
CA PRO A 117 37.62 -13.67 26.74
C PRO A 117 39.12 -13.72 26.42
N SER A 118 39.59 -14.82 25.85
CA SER A 118 40.98 -15.01 25.42
C SER A 118 41.25 -14.54 23.98
N ASP A 119 40.23 -14.09 23.24
CA ASP A 119 40.41 -13.54 21.90
C ASP A 119 41.32 -12.31 21.92
N GLU A 120 42.28 -12.27 21.00
CA GLU A 120 43.16 -11.12 20.86
C GLU A 120 42.37 -9.88 20.37
N PRO A 121 42.61 -8.68 20.92
CA PRO A 121 41.89 -7.49 20.49
C PRO A 121 42.26 -7.14 19.04
N ALA A 122 41.26 -6.74 18.25
CA ALA A 122 41.42 -6.44 16.82
C ALA A 122 42.51 -5.40 16.50
N SER A 123 42.84 -4.52 17.46
CA SER A 123 43.95 -3.56 17.35
C SER A 123 45.29 -4.24 17.08
N VAL A 124 45.56 -5.38 17.73
CA VAL A 124 46.82 -6.12 17.59
C VAL A 124 46.95 -6.70 16.18
N LEU A 125 45.86 -7.27 15.65
CA LEU A 125 45.83 -7.74 14.26
C LEU A 125 46.01 -6.60 13.25
N LEU A 126 45.39 -5.44 13.49
CA LEU A 126 45.54 -4.26 12.63
C LEU A 126 46.97 -3.72 12.61
N GLU A 127 47.67 -3.73 13.75
CA GLU A 127 49.09 -3.37 13.83
C GLU A 127 49.95 -4.34 13.02
N ARG A 128 49.73 -5.66 13.14
CA ARG A 128 50.43 -6.68 12.31
C ARG A 128 50.18 -6.46 10.82
N ILE A 129 48.93 -6.20 10.41
CA ILE A 129 48.58 -5.91 9.01
C ILE A 129 49.28 -4.65 8.51
N ARG A 130 49.34 -3.58 9.32
CA ARG A 130 50.06 -2.34 8.97
C ARG A 130 51.56 -2.57 8.81
N ALA A 131 52.17 -3.30 9.74
CA ALA A 131 53.59 -3.65 9.68
C ALA A 131 53.90 -4.50 8.44
N GLN A 132 53.10 -5.53 8.15
CA GLN A 132 53.26 -6.35 6.94
C GLN A 132 53.07 -5.55 5.65
N ARG A 133 52.08 -4.65 5.59
CA ARG A 133 51.85 -3.78 4.42
C ARG A 133 52.95 -2.75 4.22
N ALA A 134 53.60 -2.28 5.28
CA ALA A 134 54.76 -1.39 5.19
C ALA A 134 56.03 -2.13 4.75
N ALA A 135 56.19 -3.40 5.18
CA ALA A 135 57.31 -4.25 4.79
C ALA A 135 57.17 -4.80 3.35
N THR A 136 55.95 -4.92 2.83
CA THR A 136 55.71 -5.38 1.45
C THR A 136 55.82 -4.19 0.48
N PRO A 137 56.70 -4.22 -0.53
CA PRO A 137 56.80 -3.14 -1.51
C PRO A 137 55.47 -3.01 -2.27
N LYS A 138 54.90 -1.79 -2.34
CA LYS A 138 53.70 -1.55 -3.17
C LYS A 138 54.00 -1.96 -4.62
N PRO A 139 53.17 -2.80 -5.25
CA PRO A 139 53.35 -3.13 -6.66
C PRO A 139 53.29 -1.83 -7.47
N LYS A 140 54.35 -1.53 -8.23
CA LYS A 140 54.36 -0.39 -9.16
C LYS A 140 53.21 -0.61 -10.16
N ARG A 141 52.13 0.18 -10.02
CA ARG A 141 51.13 0.33 -11.08
C ARG A 141 51.84 0.91 -12.30
N GLY A 142 52.24 0.02 -13.22
CA GLY A 142 52.77 0.42 -14.51
C GLY A 142 51.69 1.19 -15.26
N ARG A 143 51.91 2.48 -15.48
CA ARG A 143 51.11 3.27 -16.42
C ARG A 143 51.45 2.74 -17.81
N LYS A 144 50.61 1.87 -18.39
CA LYS A 144 50.67 1.59 -19.82
C LYS A 144 50.33 2.89 -20.54
N ALA A 145 51.33 3.52 -21.18
CA ALA A 145 51.09 4.56 -22.14
C ALA A 145 50.35 3.93 -23.33
N ALA A 146 49.19 4.49 -23.68
CA ALA A 146 48.52 4.16 -24.92
C ALA A 146 49.38 4.70 -26.08
N THR A 147 49.89 3.80 -26.91
CA THR A 147 50.47 4.14 -28.21
C THR A 147 49.35 4.51 -29.18
N SER A 148 49.55 5.65 -29.87
CA SER A 148 48.73 6.20 -30.95
C SER A 148 48.62 5.29 -32.15
#